data_AF-A0A944SXY7-F1
#
_entry.id   AF-A0A944SXY7-F1
#
_cell.length_a   1.000
_cell.length_b   1.000
_cell.length_c   1.000
_cell.angle_alpha   90.00
_cell.angle_beta   90.00
_cell.angle_gamma   90.00
#
_symmetry.space_group_name_H-M   'P 1'
#
loop_
_entity.id
_entity.type
_entity.pdbx_description
1 polymer ?
#
loop_
_entity_poly.entity_id
_entity_poly.type
_entity_poly.pdbx_seq_one_letter_code
_entity_poly.pdbx_strand_id
1 'polypeptide(L)' 'MGRANSTWKDFFNAVSQNLLTLTFKTRLYPDPGPSNTVGEEKLHNPFFYDNPS' A
#
# COMPACT_ATOMS: atom_id res chain seq x y z
N MET A 1 -12.13 -16.53 -13.86
CA MET A 1 -11.55 -15.31 -14.47
C MET A 1 -12.33 -14.13 -13.93
N GLY A 2 -11.82 -13.43 -12.91
CA GLY A 2 -12.61 -12.40 -12.23
C GLY A 2 -11.75 -11.45 -11.42
N ARG A 3 -12.24 -10.21 -11.28
CA ARG A 3 -11.75 -9.08 -10.47
C ARG A 3 -11.12 -7.89 -11.20
N ALA A 4 -11.33 -7.70 -12.50
CA ALA A 4 -11.00 -6.43 -13.18
C ALA A 4 -12.03 -5.31 -12.94
N ASN A 5 -12.72 -5.30 -11.79
CA ASN A 5 -13.68 -4.27 -11.35
C ASN A 5 -13.48 -3.94 -9.85
N SER A 6 -12.27 -4.08 -9.32
CA SER A 6 -11.94 -3.50 -8.02
C SER A 6 -11.98 -1.99 -8.16
N THR A 7 -12.94 -1.35 -7.49
CA THR A 7 -12.96 0.11 -7.45
C THR A 7 -11.67 0.61 -6.80
N TRP A 8 -11.15 1.74 -7.24
CA TRP A 8 -9.96 2.36 -6.64
C TRP A 8 -10.05 2.44 -5.11
N LYS A 9 -11.26 2.68 -4.60
CA LYS A 9 -11.57 2.73 -3.16
C LYS A 9 -11.36 1.39 -2.45
N ASP A 10 -11.75 0.27 -3.08
CA ASP A 10 -11.56 -1.06 -2.49
C ASP A 10 -10.07 -1.44 -2.45
N PHE A 11 -9.32 -1.09 -3.50
CA PHE A 11 -7.87 -1.27 -3.53
C PHE A 11 -7.19 -0.42 -2.45
N PHE A 12 -7.54 0.86 -2.38
CA PHE A 12 -7.01 1.79 -1.39
C PHE A 12 -7.27 1.31 0.04
N ASN A 13 -8.50 0.88 0.34
CA ASN A 13 -8.87 0.35 1.65
C ASN A 13 -8.11 -0.94 1.97
N ALA A 14 -8.02 -1.86 1.01
CA ALA A 14 -7.30 -3.12 1.20
C ALA A 14 -5.81 -2.89 1.53
N VAL A 15 -5.15 -1.98 0.83
CA VAL A 15 -3.75 -1.63 1.07
C VAL A 15 -3.61 -0.90 2.41
N SER A 16 -4.44 0.09 2.69
CA SER A 16 -4.33 0.90 3.92
C SER A 16 -4.61 0.09 5.19
N GLN A 17 -5.61 -0.79 5.16
CA GLN A 17 -6.06 -1.54 6.35
C GLN A 17 -5.28 -2.84 6.58
N ASN A 18 -4.65 -3.41 5.55
CA ASN A 18 -3.93 -4.69 5.68
C ASN A 18 -2.42 -4.56 5.48
N LEU A 19 -1.98 -3.87 4.42
CA LEU A 19 -0.56 -3.79 4.09
C LEU A 19 0.14 -2.71 4.91
N LEU A 20 -0.47 -1.54 5.01
CA LEU A 20 0.09 -0.41 5.76
C LEU A 20 -0.13 -0.55 7.27
N THR A 21 -0.87 -1.54 7.78
CA THR A 21 -0.94 -1.79 9.23
C THR A 21 0.23 -2.61 9.76
N LEU A 22 1.05 -3.17 8.87
CA LEU A 22 2.27 -3.89 9.24
C LEU A 22 3.34 -2.94 9.82
N THR A 23 4.31 -3.53 10.52
CA THR A 23 5.42 -2.80 11.12
C THR A 23 6.17 -1.97 10.07
N PHE A 24 6.61 -0.77 10.45
CA PHE A 24 7.31 0.17 9.57
C PHE A 24 8.53 -0.45 8.84
N LYS A 25 9.21 -1.40 9.49
CA LYS A 25 10.39 -2.11 8.96
C LYS A 25 10.05 -3.30 8.06
N THR A 26 8.77 -3.65 7.93
CA THR A 26 8.35 -4.77 7.08
C THR A 26 8.73 -4.46 5.64
N ARG A 27 9.43 -5.40 5.02
CA ARG A 27 9.92 -5.28 3.65
C ARG A 27 8.87 -5.74 2.65
N LEU A 28 8.62 -4.91 1.67
CA LEU A 28 7.68 -5.14 0.58
C LEU A 28 8.48 -5.49 -0.69
N TYR A 29 7.98 -6.47 -1.42
CA TYR A 29 8.57 -6.94 -2.67
C TYR A 29 7.49 -6.85 -3.76
N PRO A 30 7.33 -5.68 -4.40
CA PRO A 30 6.36 -5.50 -5.47
C PRO A 30 6.85 -6.16 -6.77
N ASP A 31 5.92 -6.75 -7.52
CA ASP A 31 6.13 -7.20 -8.89
C ASP A 31 5.20 -6.41 -9.83
N PRO A 32 5.72 -5.58 -10.77
CA PRO A 32 7.12 -5.17 -10.94
C PRO A 32 7.51 -3.99 -10.00
N GLY A 33 8.76 -3.94 -9.56
CA GLY A 33 9.31 -2.75 -8.90
C GLY A 33 10.49 -3.04 -7.95
N PRO A 34 11.14 -1.99 -7.42
CA PRO A 34 12.16 -2.14 -6.39
C PRO A 34 11.52 -2.52 -5.04
N SER A 35 12.22 -3.32 -4.26
CA SER A 35 11.82 -3.62 -2.88
C SER A 35 11.90 -2.35 -2.02
N ASN A 36 10.86 -2.07 -1.24
CA ASN A 36 10.84 -0.97 -0.28
C ASN A 36 10.30 -1.46 1.08
N THR A 37 9.97 -0.54 1.98
CA THR A 37 9.38 -0.86 3.28
C THR A 37 8.00 -0.23 3.42
N VAL A 38 7.17 -0.80 4.30
CA VAL A 38 5.87 -0.22 4.67
C VAL A 38 6.02 1.22 5.14
N GLY A 39 7.11 1.53 5.83
CA GLY A 39 7.40 2.88 6.27
C GLY A 39 7.71 3.87 5.15
N GLU A 40 8.54 3.47 4.20
CA GLU A 40 8.82 4.27 3.01
C GLU A 40 7.55 4.51 2.20
N GLU A 41 6.70 3.49 2.05
CA GLU A 41 5.43 3.62 1.34
C GLU A 41 4.49 4.62 2.04
N LYS A 42 4.40 4.59 3.37
CA LYS A 42 3.60 5.54 4.15
C LYS A 42 4.10 6.98 4.05
N LEU A 43 5.41 7.19 3.98
CA LEU A 43 6.01 8.53 4.02
C LEU A 43 6.23 9.14 2.64
N HIS A 44 6.31 8.33 1.59
CA HIS A 44 6.71 8.80 0.26
C HIS A 44 5.73 8.46 -0.85
N ASN A 45 4.81 7.51 -0.66
CA ASN A 45 3.84 7.24 -1.70
C ASN A 45 2.79 8.38 -1.73
N PRO A 46 2.66 9.15 -2.84
CA PRO A 46 1.72 10.27 -2.94
C PRO A 46 0.25 9.87 -2.78
N PHE A 47 -0.08 8.58 -2.94
CA PHE A 47 -1.42 8.07 -2.68
C PHE A 47 -1.71 7.87 -1.20
N PHE A 48 -0.68 7.64 -0.36
CA PHE A 48 -0.85 7.27 1.06
C PHE A 48 -0.25 8.28 2.06
N TYR A 49 0.68 9.14 1.61
CA TYR A 49 1.44 10.09 2.43
C TYR A 49 0.60 11.22 3.07
N ASP A 50 -0.60 11.50 2.56
CA ASP A 50 -1.39 12.67 2.96
C ASP A 50 -2.59 12.34 3.89
N ASN A 51 -2.59 11.17 4.54
CA ASN A 51 -3.64 10.82 5.49
C ASN A 51 -3.08 10.70 6.91
N PRO A 52 -2.85 11.83 7.61
CA PRO A 52 -2.64 11.80 9.05
C PRO A 52 -3.91 11.23 9.69
N SER A 53 -3.83 9.95 10.10
CA SER A 53 -4.81 9.36 11.00
C SER A 53 -4.66 9.95 12.39
#